data_AF-A0A382QBJ9-F1
#
_entry.id   AF-A0A382QBJ9-F1
#
_cell.length_a   1.000
_cell.length_b   1.000
_cell.length_c   1.000
_cell.angle_alpha   90.00
_cell.angle_beta   90.00
_cell.angle_gamma   90.00
#
_symmetry.space_group_name_H-M   'P 1'
#
loop_
_entity.id
_entity.type
_entity.pdbx_description
1 polymer ?
#
loop_
_entity_poly.entity_id
_entity_poly.type
_entity_poly.pdbx_seq_one_letter_code
_entity_poly.pdbx_strand_id
1 'polypeptide(L)' 'MPELPEVEVTKRALSPHLKGNTIEKLDIRETRLRWPIRVDLLKKIEHK' A
#
# COMPACT_ATOMS: atom_id res chain seq x y z
N MET A 1 14.90 -9.46 4.85
CA MET A 1 14.22 -9.38 3.54
C MET A 1 13.37 -10.63 3.46
N PRO A 2 12.05 -10.55 3.25
CA PRO A 2 11.26 -11.75 2.99
C PRO A 2 11.72 -12.38 1.67
N GLU A 3 11.61 -13.70 1.55
CA GLU A 3 11.88 -14.41 0.30
C GLU A 3 10.61 -14.51 -0.55
N LEU A 4 10.73 -15.11 -1.73
CA LEU A 4 9.61 -15.26 -2.65
C LEU A 4 8.40 -16.00 -2.04
N PRO A 5 8.58 -17.08 -1.24
CA PRO A 5 7.45 -17.76 -0.61
C PRO A 5 6.61 -16.84 0.29
N GLU A 6 7.24 -16.03 1.15
CA GLU A 6 6.52 -15.13 2.06
C GLU A 6 5.82 -14.00 1.33
N VAL A 7 6.42 -13.49 0.24
CA VAL A 7 5.81 -12.47 -0.61
C VAL A 7 4.56 -13.00 -1.29
N GLU A 8 4.59 -14.23 -1.82
CA GLU A 8 3.45 -14.84 -2.50
C GLU A 8 2.33 -15.19 -1.52
N VAL A 9 2.65 -15.67 -0.31
CA VAL A 9 1.67 -15.90 0.76
C VAL A 9 0.96 -14.60 1.12
N THR A 10 1.72 -13.52 1.35
CA THR A 10 1.16 -12.21 1.69
C THR A 10 0.26 -11.67 0.57
N LYS A 11 0.70 -11.78 -0.69
CA LYS A 11 -0.07 -11.35 -1.86
C LYS A 11 -1.40 -12.09 -1.99
N ARG A 12 -1.41 -13.42 -1.84
CA ARG A 12 -2.64 -14.24 -1.92
C ARG A 12 -3.61 -13.90 -0.78
N ALA A 13 -3.09 -13.70 0.44
CA ALA A 13 -3.90 -13.33 1.58
C ALA A 13 -4.59 -11.96 1.40
N LEU A 14 -3.90 -10.97 0.84
CA LEU A 14 -4.45 -9.62 0.65
C LEU A 14 -5.39 -9.49 -0.56
N SER A 15 -5.15 -10.24 -1.64
CA SER A 15 -5.89 -10.08 -2.90
C SER A 15 -7.43 -10.08 -2.78
N PRO A 16 -8.10 -10.98 -2.04
CA PRO A 16 -9.57 -10.98 -1.96
C PRO A 16 -10.14 -9.78 -1.19
N HIS A 17 -9.34 -9.15 -0.31
CA HIS A 17 -9.76 -7.99 0.48
C HIS A 17 -9.51 -6.65 -0.22
N LEU A 18 -8.65 -6.63 -1.25
CA LEU A 18 -8.29 -5.41 -1.96
C LEU A 18 -8.95 -5.28 -3.33
N LYS A 19 -9.19 -6.40 -4.03
CA LYS A 19 -9.77 -6.36 -5.38
C LYS A 19 -11.19 -5.79 -5.37
N GLY A 20 -11.45 -4.83 -6.25
CA GLY A 20 -12.75 -4.16 -6.37
C GLY A 20 -12.97 -3.01 -5.39
N ASN A 21 -12.04 -2.77 -4.46
CA ASN A 21 -12.13 -1.67 -3.51
C ASN A 21 -11.32 -0.46 -3.98
N THR A 22 -11.83 0.73 -3.69
CA THR A 22 -11.14 2.01 -3.90
C THR A 22 -10.55 2.48 -2.59
N ILE A 23 -9.32 3.00 -2.63
CA ILE A 23 -8.68 3.59 -1.45
C ILE A 23 -9.34 4.95 -1.19
N GLU A 24 -9.90 5.15 0.00
CA GLU A 24 -10.56 6.40 0.40
C GLU A 24 -9.60 7.41 1.04
N LYS A 25 -8.65 6.92 1.83
CA LYS A 25 -7.74 7.75 2.62
C LYS A 25 -6.40 7.05 2.85
N LEU A 26 -5.34 7.82 2.98
CA LEU A 26 -4.01 7.36 3.38
C LEU A 26 -3.52 8.11 4.62
N ASP A 27 -3.14 7.39 5.67
CA ASP A 27 -2.55 7.95 6.89
C ASP A 27 -1.08 7.49 7.01
N ILE A 28 -0.13 8.36 6.66
CA ILE A 28 1.31 8.05 6.69
C ILE A 28 1.93 8.63 7.97
N ARG A 29 2.51 7.77 8.81
CA ARG A 29 3.17 8.17 10.07
C ARG A 29 4.70 8.12 10.01
N GLU A 30 5.26 7.43 9.03
CA GLU A 30 6.70 7.32 8.79
C GLU A 30 6.96 7.30 7.29
N THR A 31 7.81 8.20 6.82
CA THR A 31 8.11 8.41 5.39
C THR A 31 9.50 7.91 4.98
N ARG A 32 10.36 7.59 5.95
CA ARG A 32 11.78 7.26 5.76
C ARG A 32 12.02 5.77 5.51
N LEU A 33 11.42 5.22 4.45
CA LEU A 33 11.74 3.88 3.96
C LEU A 33 13.04 3.89 3.15
N ARG A 34 13.59 2.70 2.83
CA ARG A 34 14.77 2.56 1.93
C ARG A 34 14.60 3.41 0.67
N TRP A 35 13.38 3.46 0.13
CA TRP A 35 12.98 4.44 -0.88
C TRP A 35 11.91 5.34 -0.26
N PRO A 36 12.15 6.67 -0.17
CA PRO A 36 11.21 7.59 0.47
C PRO A 36 9.81 7.53 -0.13
N ILE A 37 8.79 7.64 0.72
CA ILE A 37 7.40 7.72 0.25
C ILE A 37 7.16 9.09 -0.38
N ARG A 38 6.59 9.07 -1.59
CA ARG A 38 6.21 10.26 -2.35
C ARG A 38 4.98 10.93 -1.72
N VAL A 39 5.19 12.00 -0.98
CA VAL A 39 4.13 12.74 -0.26
C VAL A 39 3.06 13.32 -1.20
N ASP A 40 3.39 13.53 -2.48
CA ASP A 40 2.44 13.94 -3.51
C ASP A 40 1.34 12.90 -3.80
N LEU A 41 1.51 11.65 -3.35
CA LEU A 41 0.47 10.61 -3.42
C LEU A 41 -0.74 10.93 -2.55
N LEU A 42 -0.56 11.67 -1.44
CA LEU A 42 -1.66 12.03 -0.54
C LEU A 42 -2.71 12.91 -1.24
N LYS A 43 -2.28 13.74 -2.20
CA LYS A 43 -3.18 14.62 -2.97
C LYS A 43 -3.99 13.88 -4.04
N LYS A 44 -3.61 12.65 -4.39
CA LYS A 44 -4.23 11.89 -5.50
C LYS A 44 -5.39 11.00 -5.06
N ILE A 45 -5.56 10.78 -3.75
CA ILE A 45 -6.55 9.86 -3.20
C ILE A 45 -7.76 10.62 -2.60
N GLU A 46 -7.77 11.96 -2.67
CA GLU A 46 -8.97 12.76 -2.37
C GLU A 46 -10.03 12.51 -3.45
N HIS A 47 -10.82 11.44 -3.26
CA HIS A 47 -12.06 11.27 -3.98
C HIS A 47 -13.13 12.20 -3.38
N LYS A 48 -13.71 13.00 -4.27
CA LYS A 48 -14.87 13.85 -4.07
C LYS A 48 -16.13 13.02 -3.85
#